data_AF-A0A060CG35-F1
#
_entry.id   AF-A0A060CG35-F1
#
_cell.length_a   1.000
_cell.length_b   1.000
_cell.length_c   1.000
_cell.angle_alpha   90.00
_cell.angle_beta   90.00
_cell.angle_gamma   90.00
#
_symmetry.space_group_name_H-M   'P 1'
#
loop_
_entity.id
_entity.type
_entity.pdbx_description
1 polymer ?
#
loop_
_entity_poly.entity_id
_entity_poly.type
_entity_poly.pdbx_seq_one_letter_code
_entity_poly.pdbx_strand_id
1 'polypeptide(L)'
;MREAVERAGVGSRWVVIDYLTTMEDALAVADLVVCRSGAGTVAELTALGLPAFYVPLPIGNGEQRLNAHDHVAGGGARLVADRAFTADVARTQVWPLLVSDELETMARA
;
A
#
# COMPACT_ATOMS: atom_id res chain seq x y z
N MET A 1 7.61 16.47 2.60
CA MET A 1 6.34 15.97 2.01
C MET A 1 5.27 17.06 1.98
N ARG A 2 4.97 17.71 3.11
CA ARG A 2 3.97 18.80 3.20
C ARG A 2 4.17 19.91 2.16
N GLU A 3 5.39 20.45 2.06
CA GLU A 3 5.74 21.45 1.03
C GLU A 3 5.51 20.95 -0.41
N ALA A 4 5.72 19.66 -0.68
CA ALA A 4 5.48 19.09 -2.00
C ALA A 4 3.98 19.03 -2.32
N VAL A 5 3.15 18.68 -1.34
CA VAL A 5 1.68 18.69 -1.44
C VAL A 5 1.15 20.11 -1.64
N GLU A 6 1.69 21.09 -0.90
CA GLU A 6 1.33 22.51 -1.03
C GLU A 6 1.70 23.04 -2.41
N ARG A 7 2.94 22.82 -2.86
CA ARG A 7 3.38 23.24 -4.21
C ARG A 7 2.57 22.59 -5.33
N ALA A 8 2.08 21.38 -5.13
CA ALA A 8 1.22 20.68 -6.09
C ALA A 8 -0.24 21.16 -6.06
N GLY A 9 -0.65 21.97 -5.06
CA GLY A 9 -2.01 22.47 -4.95
C GLY A 9 -3.05 21.39 -4.62
N VAL A 10 -2.64 20.27 -4.01
CA VAL A 10 -3.50 19.10 -3.74
C VAL A 10 -3.84 18.91 -2.26
N GLY A 11 -3.64 19.94 -1.44
CA GLY A 11 -3.84 19.87 0.02
C GLY A 11 -5.25 19.50 0.48
N SER A 12 -6.28 19.68 -0.36
CA SER A 12 -7.64 19.25 -0.03
C SER A 12 -7.88 17.74 -0.21
N ARG A 13 -6.95 17.03 -0.85
CA ARG A 13 -7.04 15.58 -1.13
C ARG A 13 -5.94 14.76 -0.45
N TRP A 14 -4.92 15.41 0.10
CA TRP A 14 -3.76 14.78 0.72
C TRP A 14 -3.60 15.25 2.14
N VAL A 15 -3.73 14.31 3.08
CA VAL A 15 -3.46 14.56 4.50
C VAL A 15 -2.08 14.01 4.82
N VAL A 16 -1.16 14.88 5.24
CA VAL A 16 0.19 14.50 5.64
C VAL A 16 0.29 14.50 7.15
N ILE A 17 0.53 13.32 7.72
CA ILE A 17 0.67 13.07 9.15
C ILE A 17 2.08 12.51 9.38
N ASP A 18 2.86 13.14 10.27
CA ASP A 18 4.26 12.73 10.51
C ASP A 18 4.35 11.39 11.25
N TYR A 19 3.45 11.19 12.22
CA TYR A 19 3.26 9.93 12.92
C TYR A 19 1.79 9.75 13.27
N LEU A 20 1.21 8.63 12.88
CA LEU A 20 -0.18 8.30 13.16
C LEU A 20 -0.25 7.34 14.35
N THR A 21 -0.76 7.83 15.48
CA THR A 21 -0.92 7.02 16.71
C THR A 21 -2.15 6.13 16.68
N THR A 22 -3.15 6.46 15.86
CA THR A 22 -4.39 5.69 15.69
C THR A 22 -4.41 5.04 14.31
N MET A 23 -3.55 4.05 14.10
CA MET A 23 -3.42 3.36 12.81
C MET A 23 -4.71 2.63 12.45
N GLU A 24 -5.41 2.10 13.46
CA GLU A 24 -6.70 1.44 13.35
C GLU A 24 -7.75 2.32 12.65
N ASP A 25 -7.77 3.62 12.92
CA ASP A 25 -8.71 4.55 12.28
C ASP A 25 -8.42 4.68 10.78
N ALA A 26 -7.15 4.75 10.40
CA ALA A 26 -6.75 4.84 9.00
C ALA A 26 -7.01 3.53 8.25
N LEU A 27 -6.73 2.39 8.87
CA LEU A 27 -6.97 1.08 8.27
C LEU A 27 -8.47 0.80 8.13
N ALA A 28 -9.30 1.22 9.09
CA ALA A 28 -10.75 1.02 9.04
C ALA A 28 -11.44 1.76 7.87
N VAL A 29 -10.83 2.83 7.35
CA VAL A 29 -11.37 3.63 6.25
C VAL A 29 -10.60 3.46 4.93
N ALA A 30 -9.57 2.62 4.91
CA ALA A 30 -8.74 2.43 3.73
C ALA A 30 -9.38 1.41 2.77
N ASP A 31 -9.48 1.77 1.49
CA ASP A 31 -9.82 0.81 0.43
C ASP A 31 -8.58 0.08 -0.12
N LEU A 32 -7.40 0.71 -0.02
CA LEU A 32 -6.12 0.21 -0.51
C LEU A 32 -4.98 0.79 0.33
N VAL A 33 -3.99 -0.04 0.67
CA VAL A 33 -2.79 0.40 1.39
C VAL A 33 -1.54 0.26 0.52
N VAL A 34 -0.83 1.36 0.27
CA VAL A 34 0.48 1.37 -0.39
C VAL A 34 1.57 1.50 0.68
N CYS A 35 2.32 0.42 0.93
CA CYS A 35 3.24 0.39 2.07
C CYS A 35 4.45 -0.54 1.87
N ARG A 36 5.37 -0.51 2.85
CA ARG A 36 6.40 -1.53 3.01
C ARG A 36 5.76 -2.84 3.50
N SER A 37 6.36 -3.98 3.17
CA SER A 37 5.85 -5.30 3.57
C SER A 37 6.59 -5.85 4.80
N GLY A 38 6.59 -5.09 5.90
CA GLY A 38 7.01 -5.60 7.21
C GLY A 38 6.08 -6.71 7.69
N ALA A 39 6.60 -7.68 8.45
CA ALA A 39 5.82 -8.86 8.86
C ALA A 39 4.52 -8.50 9.60
N GLY A 40 4.59 -7.54 10.54
CA GLY A 40 3.41 -7.07 11.27
C GLY A 40 2.38 -6.40 10.36
N THR A 41 2.82 -5.51 9.46
CA THR A 41 1.95 -4.85 8.48
C THR A 41 1.27 -5.86 7.56
N VAL A 42 2.01 -6.83 7.02
CA VAL A 42 1.39 -7.85 6.16
C VAL A 42 0.35 -8.66 6.93
N ALA A 43 0.68 -9.09 8.15
CA ALA A 43 -0.25 -9.85 8.98
C ALA A 43 -1.54 -9.07 9.28
N GLU A 44 -1.42 -7.78 9.60
CA GLU A 44 -2.55 -6.89 9.87
C GLU A 44 -3.43 -6.68 8.64
N LEU A 45 -2.84 -6.34 7.50
CA LEU A 45 -3.60 -6.13 6.26
C LEU A 45 -4.28 -7.40 5.78
N THR A 46 -3.61 -8.55 5.87
CA THR A 46 -4.22 -9.86 5.55
C THR A 46 -5.40 -10.15 6.48
N ALA A 47 -5.24 -9.94 7.80
CA ALA A 47 -6.29 -10.22 8.76
C ALA A 47 -7.52 -9.31 8.61
N LEU A 48 -7.32 -8.08 8.14
CA LEU A 48 -8.38 -7.11 7.88
C LEU A 48 -9.03 -7.26 6.50
N GLY A 49 -8.51 -8.14 5.63
CA GLY A 49 -8.94 -8.24 4.24
C GLY A 49 -8.70 -6.94 3.46
N LEU A 50 -7.64 -6.19 3.81
CA LEU A 50 -7.30 -4.94 3.17
C LEU A 50 -6.39 -5.17 1.95
N PRO A 51 -6.83 -4.78 0.75
CA PRO A 51 -5.98 -4.80 -0.43
C PRO A 51 -4.68 -4.03 -0.20
N ALA A 52 -3.57 -4.60 -0.65
CA ALA A 52 -2.26 -3.98 -0.50
C ALA A 52 -1.48 -3.85 -1.81
N PHE A 53 -0.71 -2.76 -1.93
CA PHE A 53 0.31 -2.59 -2.96
C PHE A 53 1.68 -2.44 -2.28
N TYR A 54 2.38 -3.55 -2.16
CA TYR A 54 3.64 -3.61 -1.41
C TYR A 54 4.82 -3.09 -2.22
N VAL A 55 5.64 -2.28 -1.55
CA VAL A 55 6.95 -1.83 -2.03
C VAL A 55 7.99 -2.32 -1.02
N PRO A 56 8.48 -3.57 -1.09
CA PRO A 56 9.38 -4.12 -0.09
C PRO A 56 10.66 -3.29 0.07
N LEU A 57 11.14 -3.13 1.29
CA LEU A 57 12.42 -2.47 1.54
C LEU A 57 13.54 -3.22 0.79
N PRO A 58 14.40 -2.52 0.00
CA PRO A 58 15.45 -3.17 -0.78
C PRO A 58 16.67 -3.55 0.06
N ILE A 59 16.66 -3.23 1.36
CA ILE A 59 17.76 -3.43 2.29
C ILE A 59 17.56 -4.75 3.04
N GLY A 60 18.68 -5.40 3.38
CA GLY A 60 18.70 -6.65 4.15
C GLY A 60 18.70 -7.88 3.26
N ASN A 61 18.14 -8.98 3.77
CA ASN A 61 18.11 -10.29 3.10
C ASN A 61 16.89 -10.50 2.19
N GLY A 62 16.05 -9.47 2.01
CA GLY A 62 14.83 -9.57 1.20
C GLY A 62 13.62 -10.18 1.92
N GLU A 63 13.65 -10.29 3.25
CA GLU A 63 12.55 -10.77 4.09
C GLU A 63 11.20 -10.12 3.76
N GLN A 64 11.16 -8.82 3.48
CA GLN A 64 9.90 -8.15 3.18
C GLN A 64 9.19 -8.69 1.92
N ARG A 65 9.93 -9.21 0.94
CA ARG A 65 9.31 -9.90 -0.21
C ARG A 65 8.72 -11.24 0.21
N LEU A 66 9.36 -11.95 1.14
CA LEU A 66 8.89 -13.23 1.67
C LEU A 66 7.65 -13.04 2.55
N ASN A 67 7.63 -12.00 3.39
CA ASN A 67 6.47 -11.68 4.22
C ASN A 67 5.21 -11.47 3.36
N ALA A 68 5.33 -10.74 2.25
CA ALA A 68 4.23 -10.45 1.35
C ALA A 68 3.82 -11.64 0.45
N HIS A 69 4.61 -12.72 0.41
CA HIS A 69 4.45 -13.79 -0.57
C HIS A 69 3.04 -14.37 -0.55
N ASP A 70 2.55 -14.77 0.61
CA ASP A 70 1.27 -15.48 0.72
C ASP A 70 0.07 -14.55 0.47
N HIS A 71 0.16 -13.29 0.90
CA HIS A 71 -0.88 -12.30 0.62
C HIS A 71 -0.97 -12.00 -0.89
N VAL A 72 0.18 -11.89 -1.58
CA VAL A 72 0.21 -11.74 -3.04
C VAL A 72 -0.29 -13.01 -3.74
N ALA A 73 0.13 -14.19 -3.30
CA ALA A 73 -0.26 -15.46 -3.88
C ALA A 73 -1.76 -15.76 -3.69
N GLY A 74 -2.34 -15.33 -2.58
CA GLY A 74 -3.79 -15.38 -2.33
C GLY A 74 -4.58 -14.39 -3.20
N GLY A 75 -3.93 -13.39 -3.77
CA GLY A 75 -4.57 -12.37 -4.60
C GLY A 75 -5.04 -11.15 -3.83
N GLY A 76 -4.77 -11.04 -2.53
CA GLY A 76 -5.11 -9.84 -1.73
C GLY A 76 -4.12 -8.69 -1.90
N ALA A 77 -2.98 -8.92 -2.55
CA ALA A 77 -1.97 -7.89 -2.73
C ALA A 77 -1.25 -7.92 -4.08
N ARG A 78 -0.71 -6.78 -4.48
CA ARG A 78 0.29 -6.62 -5.53
C ARG A 78 1.63 -6.21 -4.93
N LEU A 79 2.72 -6.46 -5.64
CA LEU A 79 4.07 -6.12 -5.19
C LEU A 79 4.89 -5.53 -6.33
N VAL A 80 5.61 -4.45 -6.05
CA VAL A 80 6.64 -3.89 -6.93
C VAL A 80 7.95 -3.73 -6.17
N ALA A 81 9.07 -4.02 -6.82
CA ALA A 81 10.38 -3.77 -6.23
C ALA A 81 10.59 -2.26 -6.01
N ASP A 82 11.21 -1.87 -4.90
CA ASP A 82 11.49 -0.48 -4.54
C ASP A 82 12.09 0.35 -5.70
N ARG A 83 13.15 -0.18 -6.34
CA ARG A 83 13.82 0.46 -7.49
C ARG A 83 12.92 0.68 -8.71
N ALA A 84 11.79 -0.02 -8.78
CA ALA A 84 10.84 0.07 -9.87
C ALA A 84 9.60 0.89 -9.50
N PHE A 85 9.40 1.25 -8.22
CA PHE A 85 8.28 2.08 -7.80
C PHE A 85 8.50 3.54 -8.22
N THR A 86 7.97 3.87 -9.39
CA THR A 86 8.07 5.19 -10.00
C THR A 86 6.69 5.85 -10.08
N ALA A 87 6.65 7.14 -10.40
CA ALA A 87 5.39 7.83 -10.69
C ALA A 87 4.60 7.16 -11.84
N ASP A 88 5.29 6.48 -12.76
CA ASP A 88 4.64 5.76 -13.85
C ASP A 88 3.95 4.49 -13.37
N VAL A 89 4.61 3.72 -12.49
CA VAL A 89 3.99 2.57 -11.84
C VAL A 89 2.79 3.00 -11.00
N ALA A 90 2.89 4.09 -10.23
CA ALA A 90 1.74 4.61 -9.49
C ALA A 90 0.56 4.94 -10.43
N ARG A 91 0.83 5.61 -11.55
CA ARG A 91 -0.19 5.98 -12.55
C ARG A 91 -0.81 4.81 -13.29
N THR A 92 -0.05 3.76 -13.57
CA THR A 92 -0.47 2.65 -14.42
C THR A 92 -0.93 1.42 -13.64
N GLN A 93 -0.56 1.29 -12.36
CA GLN A 93 -0.85 0.09 -11.57
C GLN A 93 -1.61 0.38 -10.27
N VAL A 94 -1.36 1.51 -9.60
CA VAL A 94 -2.02 1.85 -8.33
C VAL A 94 -3.35 2.56 -8.57
N TRP A 95 -3.34 3.66 -9.33
CA TRP A 95 -4.57 4.43 -9.57
C TRP A 95 -5.68 3.67 -10.29
N PRO A 96 -5.40 2.86 -11.33
CA PRO A 96 -6.45 2.08 -11.97
C PRO A 96 -7.08 1.04 -11.04
N LEU A 97 -6.32 0.56 -10.04
CA LEU A 97 -6.81 -0.43 -9.09
C LEU A 97 -7.95 0.13 -8.24
N LEU A 98 -7.86 1.38 -7.80
CA LEU A 98 -8.86 2.06 -6.96
C LEU A 98 -10.26 2.15 -7.58
N VAL A 99 -10.37 1.99 -8.90
CA VAL A 99 -11.64 2.10 -9.65
C VAL A 99 -12.00 0.80 -10.35
N SER A 100 -11.35 -0.31 -9.98
CA SER A 100 -11.54 -1.61 -10.61
C SER A 100 -12.26 -2.60 -9.69
N ASP A 101 -13.04 -3.51 -10.28
CA ASP A 101 -13.68 -4.63 -9.57
C ASP A 101 -12.64 -5.60 -8.95
N GLU A 102 -11.39 -5.53 -9.41
CA GLU A 102 -10.29 -6.29 -8.84
C GLU A 102 -10.06 -5.90 -7.38
N LEU A 103 -10.22 -4.64 -7.00
CA LEU A 103 -9.99 -4.20 -5.62
C LEU A 103 -10.94 -4.91 -4.64
N GLU A 104 -12.20 -5.07 -5.02
CA GLU A 104 -13.15 -5.83 -4.20
C GLU A 104 -12.81 -7.32 -4.14
N THR A 105 -12.27 -7.86 -5.22
CA THR A 105 -11.81 -9.26 -5.25
C THR A 105 -10.61 -9.46 -4.33
N MET A 106 -9.66 -8.51 -4.34
CA MET A 106 -8.52 -8.51 -3.42
C MET A 106 -8.96 -8.46 -1.96
N ALA A 107 -10.01 -7.69 -1.64
CA ALA A 107 -10.50 -7.57 -0.27
C ALA A 107 -11.17 -8.85 0.29
N ARG A 108 -11.48 -9.82 -0.60
CA ARG A 108 -12.12 -11.10 -0.25
C ARG A 108 -11.15 -12.30 -0.29
N ALA A 109 -9.89 -12.05 -0.65
CA ALA A 109 -8.86 -13.07 -0.89
C ALA A 109 -8.31 -13.71 0.39
#